data_AF-A0A2V7RI01-F1
#
_entry.id   AF-A0A2V7RI01-F1
#
_cell.length_a   1.000
_cell.length_b   1.000
_cell.length_c   1.000
_cell.angle_alpha   90.00
_cell.angle_beta   90.00
_cell.angle_gamma   90.00
#
_symmetry.space_group_name_H-M   'P 1'
#
loop_
_entity.id
_entity.type
_entity.pdbx_description
1 polymer ?
#
loop_
_entity_poly.entity_id
_entity_poly.type
_entity_poly.pdbx_seq_one_letter_code
_entity_poly.pdbx_strand_id
1 'polypeptide(L)'
;PTSTDEQPESFVPFPDLSFDRVSADRERYTAYRYRMYEFAPSQIVPGFIGHQTSRSDDSGDMPSERTPDRGVVLKSFRARDWDYLGWRYSLISSIAIAGWNNVIDMIPARDSAENARFSAADQAWFRRWIAWADTNREFLRRTRPILGQPAIGKIDGTRAVVGGRGFVFLFNPNERRLTATLSRAELGLPPGKYSLRELAPTEGRGVWPVGDTVSIALEGESYLVLAVEPAGLTVAPPVDAFTRQIGAVDSAFSGGAFAATFTIPRWVFDQLAARRRAWPIPWTAADSLATWLVPERLLLFVQIAEPDEGWTASMRIDGQPVELRKAYSSIRRVPQDFVGFWADISTLAAEQPHTLELQLPATRQGQFQGVFLENVEQSPPP
;
A
#
# COMPACT_ATOMS: atom_id res chain seq x y z
N PRO A 1 14.89 7.00 18.65
CA PRO A 1 13.97 6.62 17.56
C PRO A 1 14.76 6.45 16.26
N THR A 2 14.83 5.22 15.73
CA THR A 2 15.18 5.03 14.32
C THR A 2 14.04 5.64 13.49
N SER A 3 14.31 6.38 12.41
CA SER A 3 13.30 7.04 11.55
C SER A 3 12.39 6.08 10.76
N THR A 4 12.26 4.86 11.28
CA THR A 4 11.44 3.75 10.83
C THR A 4 10.29 3.46 11.81
N ASP A 5 10.39 3.96 13.06
CA ASP A 5 9.33 3.93 14.09
C ASP A 5 8.59 5.26 14.02
N GLU A 6 7.64 5.38 13.11
CA GLU A 6 7.03 6.68 12.83
C GLU A 6 5.51 6.61 12.80
N GLN A 7 4.92 7.25 13.80
CA GLN A 7 3.56 7.79 13.76
C GLN A 7 3.38 8.56 12.44
N PRO A 8 2.19 8.52 11.81
CA PRO A 8 1.95 9.12 10.50
C PRO A 8 2.42 10.57 10.40
N GLU A 9 2.34 11.30 11.52
CA GLU A 9 2.64 12.74 11.56
C GLU A 9 4.13 13.06 11.58
N SER A 10 5.01 12.07 11.57
CA SER A 10 6.45 12.28 11.69
C SER A 10 7.16 12.37 10.34
N PHE A 11 6.45 12.18 9.23
CA PHE A 11 7.03 12.16 7.89
C PHE A 11 6.12 12.74 6.81
N VAL A 12 6.71 13.02 5.64
CA VAL A 12 5.97 13.33 4.43
C VAL A 12 5.47 12.01 3.82
N PRO A 13 4.16 11.81 3.65
CA PRO A 13 3.61 10.53 3.22
C PRO A 13 3.78 10.29 1.71
N PHE A 14 3.78 9.01 1.34
CA PHE A 14 3.45 8.61 -0.02
C PHE A 14 1.95 8.84 -0.26
N PRO A 15 1.53 9.28 -1.46
CA PRO A 15 0.13 9.61 -1.69
C PRO A 15 -0.69 8.33 -1.88
N ASP A 16 -1.21 7.75 -0.80
CA ASP A 16 -1.96 6.49 -0.78
C ASP A 16 -3.04 6.58 0.32
N LEU A 17 -4.19 5.94 0.10
CA LEU A 17 -5.32 5.93 1.03
C LEU A 17 -5.19 4.87 2.14
N SER A 18 -4.25 3.93 2.03
CA SER A 18 -3.92 2.89 3.00
C SER A 18 -2.74 3.31 3.85
N PHE A 19 -2.94 3.44 5.16
CA PHE A 19 -1.86 3.88 6.02
C PHE A 19 -0.77 2.80 6.21
N ASP A 20 -1.13 1.51 6.20
CA ASP A 20 -0.12 0.45 6.26
C ASP A 20 0.80 0.45 5.03
N ARG A 21 0.30 0.82 3.84
CA ARG A 21 1.14 1.00 2.63
C ARG A 21 2.03 2.22 2.74
N VAL A 22 1.47 3.36 3.17
CA VAL A 22 2.24 4.60 3.40
C VAL A 22 3.39 4.36 4.38
N SER A 23 3.09 3.74 5.53
CA SER A 23 4.09 3.42 6.57
C SER A 23 5.17 2.48 6.02
N ALA A 24 4.77 1.43 5.31
CA ALA A 24 5.70 0.49 4.68
C ALA A 24 6.62 1.16 3.65
N ASP A 25 6.09 2.02 2.78
CA ASP A 25 6.90 2.74 1.79
C ASP A 25 7.89 3.69 2.46
N ARG A 26 7.47 4.36 3.53
CA ARG A 26 8.33 5.22 4.34
C ARG A 26 9.44 4.43 5.01
N GLU A 27 9.12 3.28 5.60
CA GLU A 27 10.06 2.35 6.19
C GLU A 27 11.12 1.91 5.17
N ARG A 28 10.73 1.50 3.95
CA ARG A 28 11.68 1.14 2.89
C ARG A 28 12.51 2.31 2.42
N TYR A 29 11.94 3.51 2.35
CA TYR A 29 12.67 4.73 2.03
C TYR A 29 13.76 5.01 3.07
N THR A 30 13.41 4.97 4.37
CA THR A 30 14.38 5.17 5.45
C THR A 30 15.44 4.08 5.45
N ALA A 31 15.05 2.80 5.28
CA ALA A 31 16.00 1.70 5.22
C ALA A 31 16.97 1.82 4.03
N TYR A 32 16.50 2.28 2.87
CA TYR A 32 17.36 2.61 1.74
C TYR A 32 18.37 3.69 2.12
N ARG A 33 17.91 4.78 2.76
CA ARG A 33 18.76 5.89 3.17
C ARG A 33 19.86 5.44 4.14
N TYR A 34 19.48 4.69 5.17
CA TYR A 34 20.40 4.14 6.16
C TYR A 34 21.44 3.20 5.54
N ARG A 35 21.04 2.34 4.61
CA ARG A 35 21.96 1.40 3.94
C ARG A 35 22.91 2.11 2.98
N MET A 36 22.40 3.06 2.19
CA MET A 36 23.13 3.62 1.05
C MET A 36 23.93 4.88 1.38
N TYR A 37 23.53 5.64 2.41
CA TYR A 37 24.18 6.91 2.76
C TYR A 37 24.78 6.92 4.16
N GLU A 38 24.23 6.14 5.10
CA GLU A 38 24.74 6.07 6.48
C GLU A 38 25.50 4.77 6.77
N PHE A 39 25.56 3.85 5.79
CA PHE A 39 26.24 2.56 5.87
C PHE A 39 25.79 1.71 7.07
N ALA A 40 24.55 1.89 7.51
CA ALA A 40 23.98 1.12 8.61
C ALA A 40 23.84 -0.35 8.18
N PRO A 41 24.38 -1.30 8.96
CA PRO A 41 24.25 -2.71 8.66
C PRO A 41 22.77 -3.15 8.71
N SER A 42 22.40 -4.06 7.81
CA SER A 42 21.03 -4.58 7.73
C SER A 42 20.54 -5.27 9.02
N GLN A 43 21.48 -5.67 9.88
CA GLN A 43 21.21 -6.35 11.14
C GLN A 43 20.67 -5.42 12.23
N ILE A 44 20.86 -4.10 12.11
CA ILE A 44 20.43 -3.15 13.14
C ILE A 44 19.26 -2.27 12.71
N VAL A 45 18.94 -2.24 11.41
CA VAL A 45 17.77 -1.52 10.90
C VAL A 45 16.54 -2.39 11.17
N PRO A 46 15.64 -2.00 12.08
CA PRO A 46 14.40 -2.74 12.30
C PRO A 46 13.47 -2.56 11.10
N GLY A 47 12.61 -3.54 10.89
CA GLY A 47 11.46 -3.39 10.01
C GLY A 47 10.17 -3.50 10.80
N PHE A 48 9.20 -2.66 10.50
CA PHE A 48 7.97 -2.50 11.26
C PHE A 48 6.78 -3.04 10.47
N ILE A 49 5.98 -3.87 11.14
CA ILE A 49 4.80 -4.50 10.57
C ILE A 49 3.56 -3.84 11.16
N GLY A 50 2.71 -3.35 10.27
CA GLY A 50 1.55 -2.52 10.59
C GLY A 50 1.94 -1.06 10.74
N HIS A 51 1.14 -0.33 11.51
CA HIS A 51 1.37 1.06 11.83
C HIS A 51 1.02 1.37 13.28
N GLN A 52 1.39 2.57 13.72
CA GLN A 52 0.98 3.11 15.00
C GLN A 52 -0.06 4.22 14.81
N THR A 53 -1.08 4.22 15.68
CA THR A 53 -2.13 5.24 15.71
C THR A 53 -1.79 6.37 16.67
N SER A 54 -2.04 7.61 16.25
CA SER A 54 -2.05 8.75 17.17
C SER A 54 -3.14 8.59 18.23
N ARG A 55 -2.76 8.83 19.49
CA ARG A 55 -3.67 8.74 20.65
C ARG A 55 -4.31 10.08 20.99
N SER A 56 -3.93 11.14 20.30
CA SER A 56 -4.50 12.47 20.48
C SER A 56 -5.73 12.66 19.59
N ASP A 57 -6.70 13.42 20.08
CA ASP A 57 -7.78 13.94 19.26
C ASP A 57 -7.33 15.12 18.39
N ASP A 58 -8.27 15.74 17.67
CA ASP A 58 -7.98 16.82 16.72
C ASP A 58 -7.56 18.13 17.41
N SER A 59 -7.72 18.23 18.74
CA SER A 59 -7.20 19.34 19.55
C SER A 59 -5.77 19.10 20.05
N GLY A 60 -5.26 17.87 19.91
CA GLY A 60 -3.97 17.43 20.43
C GLY A 60 -4.05 16.76 21.80
N ASP A 61 -5.20 16.79 22.46
CA ASP A 61 -5.40 16.17 23.77
C ASP A 61 -5.49 14.64 23.65
N MET A 62 -4.90 13.92 24.60
CA MET A 62 -5.08 12.47 24.71
C MET A 62 -6.34 12.18 25.54
N PRO A 63 -7.43 11.65 24.94
CA PRO A 63 -8.67 11.44 25.67
C PRO A 63 -8.44 10.49 26.84
N SER A 64 -8.73 10.97 28.05
CA SER A 64 -8.45 10.27 29.30
C SER A 64 -9.57 10.47 30.32
N GLU A 65 -9.58 9.63 31.35
CA GLU A 65 -10.49 9.73 32.48
C GLU A 65 -9.79 9.34 33.78
N ARG A 66 -10.25 9.88 34.91
CA ARG A 66 -9.74 9.50 36.23
C ARG A 66 -10.60 8.38 36.81
N THR A 67 -9.96 7.24 37.05
CA THR A 67 -10.52 6.08 37.74
C THR A 67 -10.17 6.10 39.24
N PRO A 68 -11.03 5.55 40.11
CA PRO A 68 -10.77 5.49 41.55
C PRO A 68 -9.53 4.65 41.92
N ASP A 69 -9.23 3.61 41.14
CA ASP A 69 -8.21 2.60 41.43
C ASP A 69 -6.89 2.81 40.68
N ARG A 70 -6.90 3.42 39.48
CA ARG A 70 -5.70 3.57 38.63
C ARG A 70 -5.31 5.03 38.37
N GLY A 71 -6.06 6.00 38.89
CA GLY A 71 -5.85 7.40 38.57
C GLY A 71 -6.23 7.69 37.12
N VAL A 72 -5.47 8.56 36.43
CA VAL A 72 -5.77 8.96 35.05
C VAL A 72 -5.40 7.84 34.08
N VAL A 73 -6.37 7.34 33.33
CA VAL A 73 -6.22 6.31 32.29
C VAL A 73 -6.68 6.85 30.94
N LEU A 74 -6.09 6.35 29.86
CA LEU A 74 -6.53 6.68 28.51
C LEU A 74 -7.88 6.01 28.21
N LYS A 75 -8.77 6.75 27.55
CA LYS A 75 -10.02 6.21 27.03
C LYS A 75 -9.74 5.32 25.82
N SER A 76 -10.72 4.48 25.49
CA SER A 76 -10.74 3.67 24.27
C SER A 76 -11.03 4.52 23.01
N PHE A 77 -10.33 5.64 22.87
CA PHE A 77 -10.47 6.56 21.73
C PHE A 77 -9.82 5.96 20.49
N ARG A 78 -10.53 5.98 19.35
CA ARG A 78 -10.09 5.41 18.06
C ARG A 78 -9.46 4.03 18.23
N ALA A 79 -10.19 3.15 18.93
CA ALA A 79 -9.72 1.80 19.22
C ALA A 79 -9.60 0.92 17.97
N ARG A 80 -10.40 1.23 16.94
CA ARG A 80 -10.32 0.63 15.62
C ARG A 80 -9.34 1.42 14.78
N ASP A 81 -8.34 0.72 14.26
CA ASP A 81 -7.39 1.29 13.32
C ASP A 81 -6.74 0.21 12.45
N TRP A 82 -7.33 -0.99 12.38
CA TRP A 82 -6.71 -2.02 11.57
C TRP A 82 -6.95 -1.77 10.08
N ASP A 83 -5.86 -1.58 9.33
CA ASP A 83 -5.91 -1.47 7.88
C ASP A 83 -6.00 -2.87 7.26
N TYR A 84 -7.22 -3.30 6.99
CA TYR A 84 -7.50 -4.63 6.44
C TYR A 84 -6.95 -4.84 5.02
N LEU A 85 -6.53 -3.78 4.32
CA LEU A 85 -6.08 -3.83 2.94
C LEU A 85 -4.55 -3.76 2.83
N GLY A 86 -3.91 -2.89 3.62
CA GLY A 86 -2.47 -2.62 3.54
C GLY A 86 -1.58 -3.57 4.36
N TRP A 87 -2.09 -4.24 5.39
CA TRP A 87 -1.23 -4.97 6.33
C TRP A 87 -0.34 -6.05 5.71
N ARG A 88 -0.80 -6.71 4.63
CA ARG A 88 0.01 -7.72 3.91
C ARG A 88 1.18 -7.08 3.19
N TYR A 89 0.95 -5.91 2.58
CA TYR A 89 2.00 -5.12 1.95
C TYR A 89 3.03 -4.70 2.99
N SER A 90 2.59 -4.22 4.15
CA SER A 90 3.45 -3.87 5.29
C SER A 90 4.27 -5.06 5.81
N LEU A 91 3.65 -6.23 6.02
CA LEU A 91 4.39 -7.43 6.45
C LEU A 91 5.52 -7.79 5.47
N ILE A 92 5.23 -7.78 4.17
CA ILE A 92 6.20 -8.17 3.15
C ILE A 92 7.29 -7.11 3.00
N SER A 93 6.94 -5.82 3.12
CA SER A 93 7.89 -4.71 3.18
C SER A 93 8.94 -4.92 4.29
N SER A 94 8.45 -5.16 5.51
CA SER A 94 9.28 -5.41 6.68
C SER A 94 10.25 -6.60 6.47
N ILE A 95 9.73 -7.73 5.96
CA ILE A 95 10.56 -8.90 5.64
C ILE A 95 11.61 -8.56 4.57
N ALA A 96 11.22 -7.82 3.53
CA ALA A 96 12.09 -7.47 2.41
C ALA A 96 13.27 -6.57 2.81
N ILE A 97 13.08 -5.70 3.81
CA ILE A 97 14.13 -4.78 4.27
C ILE A 97 14.85 -5.22 5.53
N ALA A 98 14.20 -5.97 6.41
CA ALA A 98 14.67 -6.25 7.76
C ALA A 98 14.26 -7.64 8.23
N GLY A 99 14.27 -8.64 7.34
CA GLY A 99 13.82 -10.01 7.61
C GLY A 99 14.47 -10.77 8.78
N TRP A 100 15.33 -10.12 9.57
CA TRP A 100 15.98 -10.60 10.80
C TRP A 100 15.54 -9.85 12.06
N ASN A 101 15.02 -8.63 11.90
CA ASN A 101 14.70 -7.69 12.96
C ASN A 101 13.31 -7.10 12.70
N ASN A 102 12.34 -7.98 12.46
CA ASN A 102 10.95 -7.58 12.28
C ASN A 102 10.35 -7.26 13.65
N VAL A 103 9.73 -6.09 13.74
CA VAL A 103 8.98 -5.60 14.89
C VAL A 103 7.51 -5.57 14.49
N ILE A 104 6.67 -6.18 15.31
CA ILE A 104 5.22 -6.18 15.09
C ILE A 104 4.66 -5.05 15.95
N ASP A 105 4.27 -3.95 15.30
CA ASP A 105 3.71 -2.78 16.01
C ASP A 105 2.27 -3.03 16.41
N MET A 106 1.47 -3.46 15.43
CA MET A 106 0.05 -3.66 15.61
C MET A 106 -0.40 -4.94 14.93
N ILE A 107 -1.27 -5.65 15.65
CA ILE A 107 -2.22 -6.62 15.14
C ILE A 107 -3.60 -6.16 15.65
N PRO A 108 -4.73 -6.59 15.06
CA PRO A 108 -6.07 -6.16 15.46
C PRO A 108 -6.48 -6.73 16.83
N ALA A 109 -5.77 -6.40 17.91
CA ALA A 109 -5.98 -6.90 19.26
C ALA A 109 -6.45 -5.81 20.24
N ARG A 110 -6.46 -4.54 19.80
CA ARG A 110 -6.93 -3.39 20.60
C ARG A 110 -8.45 -3.35 20.71
N ASP A 111 -9.16 -3.87 19.73
CA ASP A 111 -10.61 -3.98 19.68
C ASP A 111 -11.03 -5.46 19.54
N SER A 112 -11.95 -5.91 20.38
CA SER A 112 -12.38 -7.31 20.39
C SER A 112 -13.13 -7.72 19.12
N ALA A 113 -13.82 -6.77 18.46
CA ALA A 113 -14.50 -7.06 17.22
C ALA A 113 -13.48 -7.23 16.09
N GLU A 114 -12.48 -6.34 15.98
CA GLU A 114 -11.38 -6.52 15.02
C GLU A 114 -10.61 -7.83 15.28
N ASN A 115 -10.30 -8.14 16.54
CA ASN A 115 -9.60 -9.38 16.90
C ASN A 115 -10.39 -10.63 16.48
N ALA A 116 -11.70 -10.64 16.73
CA ALA A 116 -12.57 -11.74 16.33
C ALA A 116 -12.70 -11.88 14.80
N ARG A 117 -12.37 -10.82 14.05
CA ARG A 117 -12.45 -10.77 12.58
C ARG A 117 -11.11 -10.95 11.88
N PHE A 118 -10.00 -11.02 12.62
CA PHE A 118 -8.73 -11.47 12.07
C PHE A 118 -8.77 -12.98 11.81
N SER A 119 -9.13 -13.32 10.58
CA SER A 119 -9.55 -14.68 10.21
C SER A 119 -8.46 -15.72 10.43
N ALA A 120 -8.84 -16.98 10.58
CA ALA A 120 -7.87 -18.08 10.66
C ALA A 120 -6.96 -18.14 9.41
N ALA A 121 -7.49 -17.77 8.24
CA ALA A 121 -6.72 -17.70 7.00
C ALA A 121 -5.68 -16.56 7.04
N ASP A 122 -6.06 -15.38 7.53
CA ASP A 122 -5.13 -14.25 7.68
C ASP A 122 -4.05 -14.53 8.73
N GLN A 123 -4.44 -15.13 9.86
CA GLN A 123 -3.49 -15.57 10.88
C GLN A 123 -2.53 -16.64 10.34
N ALA A 124 -3.02 -17.61 9.56
CA ALA A 124 -2.19 -18.63 8.94
C ALA A 124 -1.24 -18.02 7.90
N TRP A 125 -1.72 -17.08 7.09
CA TRP A 125 -0.91 -16.36 6.12
C TRP A 125 0.20 -15.56 6.80
N PHE A 126 -0.13 -14.80 7.85
CA PHE A 126 0.84 -14.04 8.65
C PHE A 126 1.92 -14.97 9.24
N ARG A 127 1.49 -16.02 9.95
CA ARG A 127 2.42 -17.00 10.57
C ARG A 127 3.30 -17.70 9.52
N ARG A 128 2.75 -18.02 8.35
CA ARG A 128 3.51 -18.62 7.24
C ARG A 128 4.66 -17.70 6.82
N TRP A 129 4.43 -16.41 6.64
CA TRP A 129 5.46 -15.48 6.18
C TRP A 129 6.53 -15.19 7.24
N ILE A 130 6.16 -15.11 8.51
CA ILE A 130 7.14 -15.04 9.60
C ILE A 130 8.00 -16.31 9.64
N ALA A 131 7.38 -17.50 9.62
CA ALA A 131 8.12 -18.77 9.58
C ALA A 131 8.97 -18.93 8.31
N TRP A 132 8.50 -18.41 7.18
CA TRP A 132 9.25 -18.35 5.93
C TRP A 132 10.49 -17.47 6.07
N ALA A 133 10.37 -16.30 6.71
CA ALA A 133 11.50 -15.41 6.94
C ALA A 133 12.56 -16.09 7.84
N ASP A 134 12.14 -16.75 8.91
CA ASP A 134 13.02 -17.53 9.79
C ASP A 134 13.75 -18.65 9.04
N THR A 135 13.02 -19.39 8.21
CA THR A 135 13.59 -20.49 7.41
C THR A 135 14.60 -19.98 6.40
N ASN A 136 14.35 -18.82 5.81
CA ASN A 136 15.17 -18.24 4.73
C ASN A 136 16.17 -17.19 5.23
N ARG A 137 16.37 -17.08 6.54
CA ARG A 137 17.16 -16.04 7.18
C ARG A 137 18.53 -15.87 6.52
N GLU A 138 19.25 -16.95 6.19
CA GLU A 138 20.60 -16.85 5.62
C GLU A 138 20.64 -16.15 4.24
N PHE A 139 19.57 -16.23 3.45
CA PHE A 139 19.41 -15.41 2.26
C PHE A 139 19.12 -13.96 2.65
N LEU A 140 18.19 -13.73 3.58
CA LEU A 140 17.78 -12.39 4.01
C LEU A 140 18.91 -11.58 4.68
N ARG A 141 19.96 -12.22 5.24
CA ARG A 141 21.19 -11.52 5.68
C ARG A 141 21.89 -10.77 4.56
N ARG A 142 21.69 -11.25 3.34
CA ARG A 142 22.39 -10.78 2.13
C ARG A 142 21.49 -9.89 1.29
N THR A 143 20.40 -9.40 1.86
CA THR A 143 19.52 -8.42 1.24
C THR A 143 20.31 -7.21 0.76
N ARG A 144 20.10 -6.83 -0.50
CA ARG A 144 20.63 -5.62 -1.15
C ARG A 144 19.49 -4.87 -1.84
N PRO A 145 19.45 -3.53 -1.74
CA PRO A 145 18.48 -2.75 -2.50
C PRO A 145 18.74 -2.87 -4.01
N ILE A 146 17.67 -2.77 -4.80
CA ILE A 146 17.66 -2.71 -6.27
C ILE A 146 16.68 -1.61 -6.70
N LEU A 147 16.79 -1.12 -7.93
CA LEU A 147 15.89 -0.10 -8.53
C LEU A 147 15.86 1.28 -7.83
N GLY A 148 16.53 1.45 -6.69
CA GLY A 148 16.64 2.72 -5.96
C GLY A 148 15.72 2.77 -4.74
N GLN A 149 15.45 3.99 -4.26
CA GLN A 149 14.51 4.22 -3.16
C GLN A 149 13.06 4.29 -3.66
N PRO A 150 12.06 3.98 -2.82
CA PRO A 150 10.66 4.27 -3.11
C PRO A 150 10.46 5.74 -3.51
N ALA A 151 9.71 5.99 -4.58
CA ALA A 151 9.39 7.32 -5.07
C ALA A 151 8.20 7.30 -6.03
N ILE A 152 7.57 8.46 -6.20
CA ILE A 152 6.52 8.66 -7.20
C ILE A 152 7.08 8.36 -8.60
N GLY A 153 6.35 7.53 -9.34
CA GLY A 153 6.70 7.02 -10.67
C GLY A 153 7.78 5.95 -10.70
N LYS A 154 8.17 5.36 -9.56
CA LYS A 154 9.21 4.34 -9.50
C LYS A 154 8.74 3.10 -8.75
N ILE A 155 9.21 1.94 -9.22
CA ILE A 155 9.22 0.69 -8.46
C ILE A 155 10.52 0.64 -7.66
N ASP A 156 10.43 0.20 -6.41
CA ASP A 156 11.58 -0.12 -5.58
C ASP A 156 11.65 -1.63 -5.28
N GLY A 157 12.74 -2.06 -4.64
CA GLY A 157 12.84 -3.45 -4.25
C GLY A 157 14.13 -3.83 -3.56
N THR A 158 14.18 -5.11 -3.17
CA THR A 158 15.40 -5.73 -2.65
C THR A 158 15.63 -7.11 -3.28
N ARG A 159 16.88 -7.56 -3.23
CA ARG A 159 17.24 -8.94 -3.56
C ARG A 159 18.02 -9.60 -2.44
N ALA A 160 17.80 -10.89 -2.27
CA ALA A 160 18.49 -11.77 -1.34
C ALA A 160 18.94 -13.02 -2.10
N VAL A 161 19.96 -12.89 -2.94
CA VAL A 161 20.40 -13.93 -3.91
C VAL A 161 21.83 -14.39 -3.62
N VAL A 162 22.03 -15.71 -3.61
CA VAL A 162 23.31 -16.39 -3.40
C VAL A 162 23.46 -17.53 -4.39
N GLY A 163 24.53 -17.53 -5.19
CA GLY A 163 24.87 -18.66 -6.06
C GLY A 163 23.77 -19.05 -7.04
N GLY A 164 22.98 -18.07 -7.52
CA GLY A 164 21.88 -18.33 -8.47
C GLY A 164 20.57 -18.81 -7.83
N ARG A 165 20.43 -18.72 -6.51
CA ARG A 165 19.18 -19.01 -5.78
C ARG A 165 18.89 -17.91 -4.77
N GLY A 166 17.63 -17.75 -4.39
CA GLY A 166 17.23 -16.78 -3.38
C GLY A 166 15.96 -16.06 -3.80
N PHE A 167 15.84 -14.80 -3.39
CA PHE A 167 14.57 -14.07 -3.47
C PHE A 167 14.74 -12.65 -4.02
N VAL A 168 13.70 -12.16 -4.69
CA VAL A 168 13.56 -10.78 -5.14
C VAL A 168 12.23 -10.25 -4.64
N PHE A 169 12.25 -9.07 -4.04
CA PHE A 169 11.08 -8.34 -3.60
C PHE A 169 10.95 -7.08 -4.45
N LEU A 170 9.77 -6.85 -5.00
CA LEU A 170 9.45 -5.67 -5.79
C LEU A 170 8.21 -5.01 -5.22
N PHE A 171 8.20 -3.68 -5.15
CA PHE A 171 7.10 -2.90 -4.59
C PHE A 171 6.76 -1.74 -5.51
N ASN A 172 5.47 -1.51 -5.72
CA ASN A 172 4.98 -0.36 -6.45
C ASN A 172 4.23 0.59 -5.50
N PRO A 173 4.89 1.65 -4.99
CA PRO A 173 4.28 2.64 -4.10
C PRO A 173 3.36 3.64 -4.84
N ASN A 174 2.93 3.29 -6.05
CA ASN A 174 2.13 4.16 -6.93
C ASN A 174 0.82 3.49 -7.27
N GLU A 175 -0.19 4.28 -7.58
CA GLU A 175 -1.51 3.79 -7.99
C GLU A 175 -1.54 3.21 -9.40
N ARG A 176 -0.68 3.76 -10.26
CA ARG A 176 -0.52 3.27 -11.63
C ARG A 176 0.30 1.99 -11.66
N ARG A 177 -0.08 1.10 -12.59
CA ARG A 177 0.76 -0.01 -12.99
C ARG A 177 2.09 0.49 -13.53
N LEU A 178 3.20 -0.09 -13.06
CA LEU A 178 4.55 0.21 -13.52
C LEU A 178 5.25 -1.08 -13.97
N THR A 179 6.33 -0.95 -14.74
CA THR A 179 7.14 -2.10 -15.17
C THR A 179 8.56 -1.96 -14.64
N ALA A 180 9.01 -2.92 -13.84
CA ALA A 180 10.39 -3.05 -13.44
C ALA A 180 11.18 -3.69 -14.60
N THR A 181 12.36 -3.16 -14.90
CA THR A 181 13.32 -3.82 -15.79
C THR A 181 14.60 -4.05 -14.99
N LEU A 182 14.97 -5.32 -14.84
CA LEU A 182 16.09 -5.76 -14.01
C LEU A 182 17.11 -6.47 -14.88
N SER A 183 18.36 -6.06 -14.79
CA SER A 183 19.47 -6.81 -15.36
C SER A 183 19.87 -8.00 -14.49
N ARG A 184 20.52 -8.99 -15.10
CA ARG A 184 21.14 -10.11 -14.39
C ARG A 184 22.11 -9.64 -13.29
N ALA A 185 22.83 -8.53 -13.54
CA ALA A 185 23.77 -7.95 -12.58
C ALA A 185 23.06 -7.34 -11.37
N GLU A 186 21.96 -6.59 -11.59
CA GLU A 186 21.13 -6.05 -10.52
C GLU A 186 20.53 -7.17 -9.66
N LEU A 187 20.16 -8.30 -10.27
CA LEU A 187 19.69 -9.51 -9.59
C LEU A 187 20.80 -10.27 -8.83
N GLY A 188 22.07 -9.90 -9.00
CA GLY A 188 23.21 -10.60 -8.39
C GLY A 188 23.39 -12.03 -8.89
N LEU A 189 22.99 -12.29 -10.14
CA LEU A 189 23.03 -13.59 -10.77
C LEU A 189 24.34 -13.76 -11.56
N PRO A 190 25.06 -14.89 -11.40
CA PRO A 190 26.19 -15.20 -12.27
C PRO A 190 25.69 -15.59 -13.68
N PRO A 191 26.58 -15.73 -14.68
CA PRO A 191 26.21 -16.26 -15.98
C PRO A 191 25.52 -17.63 -15.86
N GLY A 192 24.37 -17.79 -16.51
CA GLY A 192 23.54 -18.99 -16.40
C GLY A 192 22.12 -18.76 -16.89
N LYS A 193 21.29 -19.80 -16.81
CA LYS A 193 19.86 -19.76 -17.14
C LYS A 193 19.04 -19.80 -15.86
N TYR A 194 18.21 -18.79 -15.65
CA TYR A 194 17.39 -18.64 -14.46
C TYR A 194 15.95 -18.29 -14.80
N SER A 195 15.06 -18.52 -13.86
CA SER A 195 13.70 -18.00 -13.86
C SER A 195 13.36 -17.38 -12.52
N LEU A 196 12.49 -16.38 -12.55
CA LEU A 196 11.82 -15.84 -11.38
C LEU A 196 10.44 -16.47 -11.30
N ARG A 197 10.09 -17.08 -10.16
CA ARG A 197 8.76 -17.66 -9.93
C ARG A 197 8.05 -16.92 -8.80
N GLU A 198 6.80 -16.55 -9.01
CA GLU A 198 5.99 -15.87 -8.01
C GLU A 198 5.73 -16.76 -6.79
N LEU A 199 6.00 -16.23 -5.60
CA LEU A 199 5.62 -16.79 -4.30
C LEU A 199 4.43 -16.03 -3.68
N ALA A 200 4.31 -14.74 -3.98
CA ALA A 200 3.18 -13.90 -3.59
C ALA A 200 3.02 -12.72 -4.56
N PRO A 201 1.79 -12.18 -4.69
CA PRO A 201 0.59 -12.48 -3.90
C PRO A 201 -0.09 -13.81 -4.25
N THR A 202 0.15 -14.38 -5.44
CA THR A 202 -0.44 -15.65 -5.86
C THR A 202 0.66 -16.63 -6.27
N GLU A 203 0.95 -17.59 -5.39
CA GLU A 203 2.03 -18.55 -5.61
C GLU A 203 1.88 -19.30 -6.94
N GLY A 204 2.93 -19.26 -7.77
CA GLY A 204 2.99 -19.93 -9.06
C GLY A 204 2.24 -19.25 -10.21
N ARG A 205 1.59 -18.09 -9.98
CA ARG A 205 0.86 -17.37 -11.04
C ARG A 205 1.77 -16.84 -12.13
N GLY A 206 2.95 -16.32 -11.78
CA GLY A 206 3.93 -15.80 -12.72
C GLY A 206 5.25 -16.58 -12.73
N VAL A 207 5.78 -16.81 -13.93
CA VAL A 207 7.16 -17.29 -14.13
C VAL A 207 7.82 -16.46 -15.24
N TRP A 208 8.94 -15.81 -14.93
CA TRP A 208 9.67 -14.97 -15.86
C TRP A 208 11.05 -15.57 -16.17
N PRO A 209 11.36 -15.92 -17.42
CA PRO A 209 12.71 -16.30 -17.80
C PRO A 209 13.63 -15.08 -17.68
N VAL A 210 14.83 -15.30 -17.13
CA VAL A 210 15.84 -14.24 -16.99
C VAL A 210 16.85 -14.37 -18.13
N GLY A 211 16.83 -13.40 -19.05
CA GLY A 211 17.85 -13.19 -20.06
C GLY A 211 18.97 -12.28 -19.55
N ASP A 212 19.44 -11.35 -20.39
CA ASP A 212 20.30 -10.26 -19.92
C ASP A 212 19.51 -9.27 -19.04
N THR A 213 18.24 -9.07 -19.39
CA THR A 213 17.25 -8.37 -18.59
C THR A 213 15.97 -9.20 -18.45
N VAL A 214 15.15 -8.84 -17.48
CA VAL A 214 13.78 -9.31 -17.30
C VAL A 214 12.89 -8.10 -17.01
N SER A 215 11.72 -8.06 -17.65
CA SER A 215 10.71 -7.03 -17.41
C SER A 215 9.49 -7.62 -16.72
N ILE A 216 9.07 -7.00 -15.62
CA ILE A 216 7.99 -7.49 -14.77
C ILE A 216 7.05 -6.32 -14.51
N ALA A 217 5.79 -6.46 -14.93
CA ALA A 217 4.75 -5.49 -14.64
C ALA A 217 4.22 -5.72 -13.22
N LEU A 218 4.10 -4.63 -12.46
CA LEU A 218 3.53 -4.61 -11.13
C LEU A 218 2.33 -3.68 -11.13
N GLU A 219 1.23 -4.19 -10.61
CA GLU A 219 0.04 -3.38 -10.39
C GLU A 219 0.30 -2.27 -9.38
N GLY A 220 -0.54 -1.25 -9.41
CA GLY A 220 -0.50 -0.18 -8.41
C GLY A 220 -0.65 -0.71 -6.99
N GLU A 221 0.08 -0.11 -6.05
CA GLU A 221 -0.01 -0.42 -4.61
C GLU A 221 0.21 -1.89 -4.27
N SER A 222 0.96 -2.58 -5.13
CA SER A 222 1.18 -4.02 -5.05
C SER A 222 2.63 -4.35 -4.79
N TYR A 223 2.87 -5.62 -4.45
CA TYR A 223 4.19 -6.17 -4.27
C TYR A 223 4.29 -7.51 -5.00
N LEU A 224 5.52 -7.93 -5.30
CA LEU A 224 5.84 -9.30 -5.73
C LEU A 224 6.95 -9.86 -4.87
N VAL A 225 6.77 -11.10 -4.44
CA VAL A 225 7.87 -11.91 -3.89
C VAL A 225 8.19 -13.01 -4.88
N LEU A 226 9.42 -13.04 -5.37
CA LEU A 226 9.86 -13.92 -6.43
C LEU A 226 10.98 -14.83 -5.93
N ALA A 227 10.86 -16.13 -6.17
CA ALA A 227 11.94 -17.09 -6.02
C ALA A 227 12.82 -17.11 -7.27
N VAL A 228 14.13 -17.08 -7.07
CA VAL A 228 15.13 -17.30 -8.12
C VAL A 228 15.45 -18.79 -8.21
N GLU A 229 15.20 -19.38 -9.36
CA GLU A 229 15.37 -20.82 -9.61
C GLU A 229 16.21 -21.05 -10.89
N PRO A 230 16.97 -22.16 -10.98
CA PRO A 230 17.52 -22.63 -12.25
C PRO A 230 16.38 -22.81 -13.26
N ALA A 231 16.61 -22.43 -14.51
CA ALA A 231 15.56 -22.46 -15.54
C ALA A 231 14.93 -23.85 -15.68
N GLY A 232 13.60 -23.95 -15.54
CA GLY A 232 12.87 -25.22 -15.67
C GLY A 232 11.36 -25.12 -15.84
N LEU A 233 10.77 -23.93 -15.76
CA LEU A 233 9.32 -23.74 -15.90
C LEU A 233 9.02 -22.53 -16.77
N THR A 234 8.01 -22.66 -17.63
CA THR A 234 7.47 -21.56 -18.43
C THR A 234 5.97 -21.56 -18.18
N VAL A 235 5.48 -20.47 -17.61
CA VAL A 235 4.04 -20.20 -17.51
C VAL A 235 3.82 -18.86 -18.20
N ALA A 236 2.75 -18.75 -18.99
CA ALA A 236 2.43 -17.50 -19.64
C ALA A 236 2.17 -16.42 -18.57
N PRO A 237 2.67 -15.18 -18.76
CA PRO A 237 2.33 -14.09 -17.87
C PRO A 237 0.80 -13.86 -17.88
N PRO A 238 0.18 -13.51 -16.74
CA PRO A 238 -1.25 -13.24 -16.69
C PRO A 238 -1.63 -12.10 -17.64
N VAL A 239 -2.76 -12.26 -18.33
CA VAL A 239 -3.30 -11.33 -19.33
C VAL A 239 -4.27 -10.36 -18.66
N ASP A 240 -4.09 -9.07 -18.96
CA ASP A 240 -4.86 -7.87 -18.64
C ASP A 240 -5.80 -7.88 -17.42
N ALA A 241 -5.40 -7.06 -16.43
CA ALA A 241 -6.15 -6.71 -15.24
C ALA A 241 -7.09 -5.52 -15.51
N PHE A 242 -8.16 -5.42 -14.73
CA PHE A 242 -9.00 -4.24 -14.65
C PHE A 242 -8.16 -3.03 -14.22
N THR A 243 -8.23 -1.93 -14.98
CA THR A 243 -7.57 -0.69 -14.59
C THR A 243 -8.39 0.04 -13.55
N ARG A 244 -7.78 0.32 -12.39
CA ARG A 244 -8.36 1.20 -11.37
C ARG A 244 -8.32 2.66 -11.78
N GLN A 245 -7.48 3.03 -12.75
CA GLN A 245 -7.32 4.40 -13.19
C GLN A 245 -8.49 4.87 -14.06
N ILE A 246 -9.10 5.98 -13.68
CA ILE A 246 -10.16 6.67 -14.43
C ILE A 246 -9.53 7.71 -15.34
N GLY A 247 -9.67 7.49 -16.66
CA GLY A 247 -9.11 8.35 -17.69
C GLY A 247 -7.58 8.30 -17.76
N ALA A 248 -7.03 9.06 -18.71
CA ALA A 248 -5.58 9.23 -18.85
C ALA A 248 -5.20 10.65 -18.45
N VAL A 249 -4.09 10.79 -17.71
CA VAL A 249 -3.53 12.09 -17.34
C VAL A 249 -2.49 12.47 -18.38
N ASP A 250 -2.65 13.65 -18.98
CA ASP A 250 -1.59 14.24 -19.80
C ASP A 250 -0.40 14.59 -18.91
N SER A 251 0.80 14.16 -19.31
CA SER A 251 2.06 14.53 -18.66
C SER A 251 2.27 16.05 -18.53
N ALA A 252 1.67 16.84 -19.42
CA ALA A 252 1.71 18.30 -19.41
C ALA A 252 0.60 18.94 -18.55
N PHE A 253 -0.31 18.15 -17.95
CA PHE A 253 -1.39 18.65 -17.13
C PHE A 253 -0.86 19.48 -15.95
N SER A 254 -1.44 20.67 -15.77
CA SER A 254 -1.00 21.65 -14.76
C SER A 254 -2.19 22.21 -13.96
N GLY A 255 -3.24 21.41 -13.79
CA GLY A 255 -4.47 21.81 -13.13
C GLY A 255 -5.57 22.26 -14.09
N GLY A 256 -6.72 22.64 -13.55
CA GLY A 256 -7.89 22.97 -14.34
C GLY A 256 -8.91 21.82 -14.42
N ALA A 257 -9.64 21.77 -15.54
CA ALA A 257 -10.66 20.76 -15.76
C ALA A 257 -10.04 19.43 -16.20
N PHE A 258 -10.48 18.34 -15.59
CA PHE A 258 -10.21 16.97 -15.97
C PHE A 258 -11.54 16.25 -16.18
N ALA A 259 -11.69 15.55 -17.29
CA ALA A 259 -12.91 14.81 -17.61
C ALA A 259 -12.57 13.41 -18.12
N ALA A 260 -13.38 12.44 -17.74
CA ALA A 260 -13.20 11.05 -18.13
C ALA A 260 -14.53 10.29 -18.13
N THR A 261 -14.58 9.19 -18.89
CA THR A 261 -15.67 8.20 -18.81
C THR A 261 -15.10 6.91 -18.23
N PHE A 262 -15.87 6.25 -17.38
CA PHE A 262 -15.48 4.97 -16.79
C PHE A 262 -16.68 4.07 -16.56
N THR A 263 -16.44 2.78 -16.34
CA THR A 263 -17.46 1.79 -15.99
C THR A 263 -16.93 0.96 -14.83
N ILE A 264 -17.77 0.74 -13.83
CA ILE A 264 -17.43 -0.10 -12.68
C ILE A 264 -18.00 -1.51 -12.94
N PRO A 265 -17.16 -2.54 -13.02
CA PRO A 265 -17.64 -3.91 -13.18
C PRO A 265 -18.48 -4.38 -11.99
N ARG A 266 -19.45 -5.28 -12.22
CA ARG A 266 -20.29 -5.86 -11.17
C ARG A 266 -19.48 -6.56 -10.09
N TRP A 267 -18.41 -7.26 -10.48
CA TRP A 267 -17.59 -8.02 -9.55
C TRP A 267 -16.90 -7.12 -8.50
N VAL A 268 -16.70 -5.83 -8.79
CA VAL A 268 -16.19 -4.85 -7.82
C VAL A 268 -17.17 -4.74 -6.64
N PHE A 269 -18.46 -4.56 -6.92
CA PHE A 269 -19.48 -4.51 -5.88
C PHE A 269 -19.64 -5.86 -5.16
N ASP A 270 -19.51 -6.97 -5.88
CA ASP A 270 -19.55 -8.30 -5.27
C ASP A 270 -18.37 -8.52 -4.32
N GLN A 271 -17.18 -8.03 -4.67
CA GLN A 271 -16.00 -8.03 -3.82
C GLN A 271 -16.24 -7.19 -2.55
N LEU A 272 -16.73 -5.96 -2.69
CA LEU A 272 -17.05 -5.09 -1.54
C LEU A 272 -18.10 -5.72 -0.62
N ALA A 273 -19.13 -6.36 -1.20
CA ALA A 273 -20.14 -7.09 -0.44
C ALA A 273 -19.57 -8.33 0.25
N ALA A 274 -18.66 -9.08 -0.39
CA ALA A 274 -17.93 -10.18 0.23
C ALA A 274 -17.09 -9.70 1.42
N ARG A 275 -16.46 -8.54 1.26
CA ARG A 275 -15.67 -7.90 2.29
C ARG A 275 -16.50 -7.48 3.51
N ARG A 276 -17.66 -6.86 3.28
CA ARG A 276 -18.66 -6.56 4.33
C ARG A 276 -19.07 -7.81 5.11
N ARG A 277 -19.24 -8.94 4.43
CA ARG A 277 -19.56 -10.23 5.06
C ARG A 277 -18.38 -10.78 5.88
N ALA A 278 -17.15 -10.60 5.40
CA ALA A 278 -15.94 -11.05 6.09
C ALA A 278 -15.66 -10.23 7.36
N TRP A 279 -15.88 -8.91 7.29
CA TRP A 279 -15.58 -7.95 8.37
C TRP A 279 -16.81 -7.11 8.73
N PRO A 280 -17.85 -7.70 9.35
CA PRO A 280 -19.07 -6.99 9.77
C PRO A 280 -18.81 -6.17 11.05
N ILE A 281 -17.84 -5.26 10.98
CA ILE A 281 -17.49 -4.34 12.06
C ILE A 281 -18.52 -3.20 12.05
N PRO A 282 -19.08 -2.80 13.21
CA PRO A 282 -20.05 -1.71 13.28
C PRO A 282 -19.33 -0.36 13.23
N TRP A 283 -18.89 0.02 12.03
CA TRP A 283 -18.19 1.26 11.74
C TRP A 283 -19.02 2.50 12.12
N THR A 284 -18.37 3.48 12.75
CA THR A 284 -18.98 4.79 13.04
C THR A 284 -18.77 5.77 11.89
N ALA A 285 -19.50 6.89 11.91
CA ALA A 285 -19.26 7.99 10.97
C ALA A 285 -17.87 8.66 11.15
N ALA A 286 -17.26 8.53 12.34
CA ALA A 286 -15.90 9.00 12.57
C ALA A 286 -14.89 8.01 11.97
N ASP A 287 -15.13 6.70 12.11
CA ASP A 287 -14.26 5.66 11.53
C ASP A 287 -14.17 5.83 10.00
N SER A 288 -15.28 6.21 9.34
CA SER A 288 -15.34 6.38 7.89
C SER A 288 -14.55 7.59 7.36
N LEU A 289 -14.03 8.46 8.23
CA LEU A 289 -13.14 9.55 7.82
C LEU A 289 -11.71 9.07 7.54
N ALA A 290 -11.28 7.98 8.19
CA ALA A 290 -10.04 7.30 7.83
C ALA A 290 -10.30 6.44 6.59
N THR A 291 -9.53 6.67 5.52
CA THR A 291 -9.79 6.07 4.20
C THR A 291 -9.46 4.59 4.13
N TRP A 292 -8.55 4.10 4.99
CA TRP A 292 -8.21 2.69 5.15
C TRP A 292 -9.20 1.90 6.00
N LEU A 293 -10.09 2.59 6.73
CA LEU A 293 -11.17 1.96 7.48
C LEU A 293 -12.44 1.84 6.63
N VAL A 294 -13.33 0.96 7.10
CA VAL A 294 -14.59 0.66 6.41
C VAL A 294 -14.32 0.16 4.98
N PRO A 295 -13.62 -0.98 4.83
CA PRO A 295 -13.06 -1.36 3.55
C PRO A 295 -14.13 -1.86 2.58
N GLU A 296 -15.40 -1.95 2.99
CA GLU A 296 -16.54 -2.28 2.12
C GLU A 296 -17.03 -1.14 1.22
N ARG A 297 -16.39 0.03 1.29
CA ARG A 297 -16.72 1.20 0.45
C ARG A 297 -15.93 1.19 -0.85
N LEU A 298 -16.58 1.63 -1.92
CA LEU A 298 -15.89 2.03 -3.14
C LEU A 298 -15.45 3.49 -2.99
N LEU A 299 -14.15 3.71 -2.88
CA LEU A 299 -13.60 5.05 -2.83
C LEU A 299 -13.09 5.45 -4.21
N LEU A 300 -13.18 6.73 -4.51
CA LEU A 300 -12.51 7.36 -5.64
C LEU A 300 -11.44 8.27 -5.07
N PHE A 301 -10.18 8.06 -5.46
CA PHE A 301 -9.04 8.83 -5.01
C PHE A 301 -8.52 9.74 -6.12
N VAL A 302 -8.45 11.03 -5.84
CA VAL A 302 -7.78 12.04 -6.65
C VAL A 302 -6.38 12.21 -6.07
N GLN A 303 -5.45 11.43 -6.62
CA GLN A 303 -4.08 11.33 -6.12
C GLN A 303 -3.24 12.50 -6.61
N ILE A 304 -2.60 13.20 -5.67
CA ILE A 304 -1.76 14.36 -5.95
C ILE A 304 -0.46 14.24 -5.16
N ALA A 305 0.66 14.38 -5.85
CA ALA A 305 1.98 14.44 -5.23
C ALA A 305 2.17 15.75 -4.49
N GLU A 306 2.70 15.72 -3.26
CA GLU A 306 3.03 16.92 -2.47
C GLU A 306 1.90 17.98 -2.50
N PRO A 307 0.65 17.62 -2.16
CA PRO A 307 -0.47 18.53 -2.30
C PRO A 307 -0.45 19.61 -1.20
N ASP A 308 -1.04 20.76 -1.50
CA ASP A 308 -1.22 21.82 -0.50
C ASP A 308 -2.60 21.68 0.16
N GLU A 309 -2.63 21.58 1.48
CA GLU A 309 -3.87 21.43 2.22
C GLU A 309 -4.82 22.63 2.02
N GLY A 310 -4.35 23.82 1.67
CA GLY A 310 -5.18 24.98 1.35
C GLY A 310 -6.01 24.82 0.08
N TRP A 311 -5.73 23.81 -0.75
CA TRP A 311 -6.43 23.60 -2.01
C TRP A 311 -7.87 23.14 -1.85
N THR A 312 -8.67 23.50 -2.86
CA THR A 312 -10.04 23.04 -3.05
C THR A 312 -10.16 22.37 -4.41
N ALA A 313 -11.02 21.35 -4.47
CA ALA A 313 -11.37 20.66 -5.70
C ALA A 313 -12.89 20.41 -5.70
N SER A 314 -13.49 20.32 -6.88
CA SER A 314 -14.90 19.95 -7.02
C SER A 314 -15.07 18.86 -8.06
N MET A 315 -16.04 17.98 -7.84
CA MET A 315 -16.32 16.86 -8.72
C MET A 315 -17.80 16.76 -9.03
N ARG A 316 -18.10 16.37 -10.26
CA ARG A 316 -19.41 15.88 -10.67
C ARG A 316 -19.28 14.49 -11.27
N ILE A 317 -20.27 13.65 -10.99
CA ILE A 317 -20.44 12.37 -11.68
C ILE A 317 -21.84 12.37 -12.28
N ASP A 318 -21.94 12.10 -13.58
CA ASP A 318 -23.20 12.13 -14.34
C ASP A 318 -23.95 13.46 -14.20
N GLY A 319 -23.19 14.56 -14.18
CA GLY A 319 -23.69 15.92 -13.99
C GLY A 319 -24.11 16.27 -12.56
N GLN A 320 -24.11 15.32 -11.62
CA GLN A 320 -24.48 15.53 -10.22
C GLN A 320 -23.25 15.86 -9.37
N PRO A 321 -23.30 16.88 -8.48
CA PRO A 321 -22.21 17.15 -7.55
C PRO A 321 -21.90 15.96 -6.64
N VAL A 322 -20.62 15.62 -6.49
CA VAL A 322 -20.13 14.62 -5.54
C VAL A 322 -19.21 15.30 -4.54
N GLU A 323 -19.40 15.02 -3.25
CA GLU A 323 -18.57 15.57 -2.19
C GLU A 323 -17.14 15.03 -2.27
N LEU A 324 -16.18 15.91 -2.54
CA LEU A 324 -14.76 15.61 -2.36
C LEU A 324 -14.32 16.00 -0.97
N ARG A 325 -13.74 15.03 -0.25
CA ARG A 325 -13.14 15.20 1.07
C ARG A 325 -11.63 15.16 0.95
N LYS A 326 -10.93 15.75 1.92
CA LYS A 326 -9.48 15.65 2.01
C LYS A 326 -9.09 14.29 2.60
N ALA A 327 -8.12 13.63 1.98
CA ALA A 327 -7.49 12.42 2.50
C ALA A 327 -6.22 12.78 3.27
N TYR A 328 -6.02 12.13 4.41
CA TYR A 328 -4.82 12.25 5.21
C TYR A 328 -4.28 10.86 5.48
N SER A 329 -2.97 10.71 5.59
CA SER A 329 -2.34 9.45 6.00
C SER A 329 -2.38 9.21 7.51
N SER A 330 -2.78 10.20 8.31
CA SER A 330 -3.08 10.03 9.75
C SER A 330 -4.59 9.95 10.01
N ILE A 331 -4.97 9.17 11.04
CA ILE A 331 -6.36 9.08 11.51
C ILE A 331 -6.85 10.43 12.06
N ARG A 332 -5.93 11.32 12.48
CA ARG A 332 -6.24 12.73 12.76
C ARG A 332 -5.85 13.59 11.57
N ARG A 333 -6.52 14.72 11.42
CA ARG A 333 -6.10 15.73 10.45
C ARG A 333 -4.77 16.35 10.87
N VAL A 334 -3.74 16.13 10.07
CA VAL A 334 -2.48 16.87 10.12
C VAL A 334 -2.19 17.45 8.74
N PRO A 335 -1.96 18.77 8.60
CA PRO A 335 -1.80 19.41 7.29
C PRO A 335 -0.72 18.80 6.40
N GLN A 336 0.41 18.40 7.00
CA GLN A 336 1.54 17.81 6.27
C GLN A 336 1.28 16.39 5.76
N ASP A 337 0.24 15.74 6.28
CA ASP A 337 -0.13 14.36 5.95
C ASP A 337 -1.21 14.31 4.87
N PHE A 338 -1.59 15.46 4.30
CA PHE A 338 -2.56 15.57 3.21
C PHE A 338 -2.02 14.88 1.96
N VAL A 339 -2.79 13.93 1.40
CA VAL A 339 -2.35 13.09 0.25
C VAL A 339 -3.18 13.29 -1.02
N GLY A 340 -4.28 14.05 -0.93
CA GLY A 340 -5.17 14.31 -2.06
C GLY A 340 -6.64 14.32 -1.64
N PHE A 341 -7.54 14.19 -2.59
CA PHE A 341 -8.98 14.21 -2.33
C PHE A 341 -9.60 12.85 -2.54
N TRP A 342 -10.67 12.52 -1.81
CA TRP A 342 -11.41 11.28 -2.00
C TRP A 342 -12.91 11.51 -1.99
N ALA A 343 -13.65 10.59 -2.59
CA ALA A 343 -15.11 10.52 -2.51
C ALA A 343 -15.56 9.08 -2.26
N ASP A 344 -16.64 8.92 -1.50
CA ASP A 344 -17.38 7.65 -1.43
C ASP A 344 -18.36 7.59 -2.61
N ILE A 345 -18.14 6.65 -3.51
CA ILE A 345 -18.95 6.45 -4.71
C ILE A 345 -19.68 5.10 -4.68
N SER A 346 -19.85 4.52 -3.49
CA SER A 346 -20.50 3.22 -3.30
C SER A 346 -21.96 3.16 -3.81
N THR A 347 -22.58 4.31 -4.06
CA THR A 347 -23.96 4.41 -4.58
C THR A 347 -24.04 4.36 -6.11
N LEU A 348 -22.91 4.37 -6.83
CA LEU A 348 -22.93 4.26 -8.29
C LEU A 348 -23.39 2.86 -8.74
N ALA A 349 -23.89 2.78 -9.97
CA ALA A 349 -24.35 1.53 -10.55
C ALA A 349 -23.23 0.82 -11.30
N ALA A 350 -23.17 -0.51 -11.20
CA ALA A 350 -22.24 -1.30 -11.99
C ALA A 350 -22.71 -1.45 -13.45
N GLU A 351 -21.77 -1.75 -14.35
CA GLU A 351 -22.01 -2.11 -15.75
C GLU A 351 -22.69 -1.02 -16.61
N GLN A 352 -22.52 0.24 -16.22
CA GLN A 352 -22.94 1.37 -17.04
C GLN A 352 -21.82 2.42 -17.17
N PRO A 353 -21.77 3.18 -18.27
CA PRO A 353 -20.88 4.33 -18.38
C PRO A 353 -21.25 5.42 -17.39
N HIS A 354 -20.25 5.94 -16.69
CA HIS A 354 -20.32 7.13 -15.85
C HIS A 354 -19.40 8.21 -16.41
N THR A 355 -19.81 9.48 -16.32
CA THR A 355 -18.99 10.62 -16.73
C THR A 355 -18.50 11.36 -15.49
N LEU A 356 -17.17 11.50 -15.35
CA LEU A 356 -16.53 12.26 -14.30
C LEU A 356 -16.08 13.62 -14.85
N GLU A 357 -16.40 14.68 -14.11
CA GLU A 357 -15.88 16.03 -14.31
C GLU A 357 -15.25 16.50 -13.01
N LEU A 358 -13.96 16.83 -13.06
CA LEU A 358 -13.16 17.26 -11.91
C LEU A 358 -12.57 18.64 -12.22
N GLN A 359 -12.66 19.54 -11.24
CA GLN A 359 -11.99 20.82 -11.27
C GLN A 359 -10.90 20.83 -10.20
N LEU A 360 -9.65 20.95 -10.65
CA LEU A 360 -8.46 21.00 -9.79
C LEU A 360 -7.88 22.42 -9.71
N PRO A 361 -7.17 22.74 -8.61
CA PRO A 361 -6.34 23.94 -8.54
C PRO A 361 -5.21 23.88 -9.59
N ALA A 362 -4.50 24.99 -9.78
CA ALA A 362 -3.26 24.97 -10.54
C ALA A 362 -2.25 24.03 -9.87
N THR A 363 -1.59 23.17 -10.66
CA THR A 363 -0.61 22.19 -10.18
C THR A 363 0.65 22.24 -11.03
N ARG A 364 1.76 21.74 -10.49
CA ARG A 364 2.98 21.51 -11.28
C ARG A 364 2.78 20.32 -12.22
N GLN A 365 3.53 20.31 -13.33
CA GLN A 365 3.56 19.14 -14.22
C GLN A 365 3.98 17.89 -13.44
N GLY A 366 3.25 16.79 -13.66
CA GLY A 366 3.48 15.53 -12.98
C GLY A 366 3.13 15.54 -11.49
N GLN A 367 2.40 16.56 -11.00
CA GLN A 367 1.92 16.59 -9.61
C GLN A 367 0.59 15.85 -9.46
N PHE A 368 -0.36 16.08 -10.37
CA PHE A 368 -1.57 15.25 -10.47
C PHE A 368 -1.20 13.87 -11.02
N GLN A 369 -1.41 12.82 -10.23
CA GLN A 369 -1.07 11.44 -10.63
C GLN A 369 -2.24 10.75 -11.34
N GLY A 370 -3.48 11.16 -11.05
CA GLY A 370 -4.68 10.63 -11.66
C GLY A 370 -5.85 10.51 -10.72
N VAL A 371 -6.92 9.92 -11.24
CA VAL A 371 -8.09 9.51 -10.47
C VAL A 371 -8.14 7.98 -10.46
N PHE A 372 -8.32 7.38 -9.29
CA PHE A 372 -8.23 5.94 -9.10
C PHE A 372 -9.44 5.42 -8.31
N LEU A 373 -9.92 4.24 -8.68
CA LEU A 373 -10.86 3.46 -7.88
C LEU A 373 -10.08 2.74 -6.79
N GLU A 374 -10.33 3.12 -5.55
CA GLU A 374 -9.64 2.61 -4.37
C GLU A 374 -10.48 1.62 -3.58
N ASN A 375 -9.78 0.90 -2.69
CA ASN A 375 -10.33 -0.22 -1.91
C ASN A 375 -10.81 -1.39 -2.78
N VAL A 376 -10.30 -1.56 -4.00
CA VAL A 376 -10.70 -2.68 -4.88
C VAL A 376 -9.48 -3.39 -5.43
N GLU A 377 -9.57 -4.72 -5.54
CA GLU A 377 -8.48 -5.44 -6.22
C GLU A 377 -8.60 -5.32 -7.73
N GLN A 378 -7.52 -5.60 -8.47
CA GLN A 378 -7.46 -5.39 -9.91
C GLN A 378 -7.89 -6.60 -10.74
N SER A 379 -8.30 -7.68 -10.07
CA SER A 379 -8.85 -8.87 -10.70
C SER A 379 -9.96 -9.42 -9.82
N PRO A 380 -10.94 -10.12 -10.40
CA PRO A 380 -11.89 -10.88 -9.61
C PRO A 380 -11.11 -11.84 -8.68
N PRO A 381 -11.54 -12.02 -7.43
CA PRO A 381 -11.00 -13.09 -6.60
C PRO A 381 -11.19 -14.44 -7.33
N PRO A 382 -10.23 -15.37 -7.19
CA PRO A 382 -10.21 -16.65 -7.91
C PRO A 382 -11.40 -17.55 -7.62
#